data_AF-A0A9P7FP49-F1
#
_entry.id   AF-A0A9P7FP49-F1
#
_cell.length_a   1.000
_cell.length_b   1.000
_cell.length_c   1.000
_cell.angle_alpha   90.00
_cell.angle_beta   90.00
_cell.angle_gamma   90.00
#
_symmetry.space_group_name_H-M   'P 1'
#
loop_
_entity.id
_entity.type
_entity.pdbx_description
1 polymer ?
#
loop_
_entity_poly.entity_id
_entity_poly.type
_entity_poly.pdbx_seq_one_letter_code
_entity_poly.pdbx_strand_id
1 'polypeptide(L)'
;MLEPEEYLYALDWNNNISVVAITLLSYDYMLQFEKEVTFVWQRQWSVMTYLYLVVSSTLPKCFMFPISLPYQVRYFGIVLAMICAVWGGLFYIPEAPYVTIVSISYSTETSFAYHQIEIGYGIFVFMQWGFSVYFCLVEVILIWRLYALHNQSKLILYVLLGLLLPIVALYIAVDAFLWSRPSAISVQEIIITPNIKYCTTFFHIGPMHMIYASIPVICYDIFLVVLAITVFRKHLKERKELKMKPNTYVVMIIQYHVIYFVMNLATQIFMATLWARPSTVVLYLVILFKLTAPFIIVPRLIISIWDTHANDNCVHVSTTFEDCVCLTSPPEVEQPED
;
A
#
# COMPACT_ATOMS: atom_id res chain seq x y z
N MET A 1 -23.90 22.08 12.43
CA MET A 1 -22.82 23.08 12.43
C MET A 1 -21.98 22.72 13.64
N LEU A 2 -20.75 22.23 13.43
CA LEU A 2 -19.86 21.82 14.52
C LEU A 2 -19.46 23.07 15.33
N GLU A 3 -19.26 22.91 16.63
CA GLU A 3 -18.79 24.01 17.47
C GLU A 3 -17.30 24.32 17.14
N PRO A 4 -16.85 25.58 17.23
CA PRO A 4 -15.45 25.96 16.94
C PRO A 4 -14.42 25.12 17.69
N GLU A 5 -14.75 24.67 18.90
CA GLU A 5 -13.90 23.80 19.73
C GLU A 5 -13.66 22.43 19.08
N GLU A 6 -14.66 21.86 18.40
CA GLU A 6 -14.54 20.57 17.73
C GLU A 6 -13.56 20.64 16.53
N TYR A 7 -13.48 21.78 15.84
CA TYR A 7 -12.52 21.98 14.76
C TYR A 7 -11.08 22.09 15.26
N LEU A 8 -10.85 22.83 16.35
CA LEU A 8 -9.52 22.92 16.97
C LEU A 8 -9.08 21.55 17.48
N TYR A 9 -9.99 20.80 18.10
CA TYR A 9 -9.73 19.44 18.53
C TYR A 9 -9.40 18.52 17.36
N ALA A 10 -10.16 18.60 16.26
CA ALA A 10 -9.90 17.81 15.07
C ALA A 10 -8.53 18.13 14.46
N LEU A 11 -8.14 19.40 14.42
CA LEU A 11 -6.85 19.85 13.92
C LEU A 11 -5.69 19.31 14.75
N ASP A 12 -5.80 19.39 16.09
CA ASP A 12 -4.79 18.86 17.00
C ASP A 12 -4.58 17.36 16.79
N TRP A 13 -5.66 16.58 16.69
CA TRP A 13 -5.59 15.15 16.37
C TRP A 13 -4.91 14.86 15.04
N ASN A 14 -5.25 15.60 14.00
CA ASN A 14 -4.68 15.44 12.67
C ASN A 14 -3.16 15.67 12.66
N ASN A 15 -2.70 16.71 13.37
CA ASN A 15 -1.28 17.02 13.51
C ASN A 15 -0.54 15.93 14.30
N ASN A 16 -1.10 15.53 15.44
CA ASN A 16 -0.53 14.48 16.28
C ASN A 16 -0.43 13.15 15.52
N ILE A 17 -1.47 12.76 14.77
CA ILE A 17 -1.46 11.54 13.96
C ILE A 17 -0.47 11.61 12.82
N SER A 18 -0.33 12.77 12.17
CA SER A 18 0.63 12.95 11.10
C SER A 18 2.07 12.75 11.61
N VAL A 19 2.40 13.32 12.77
CA VAL A 19 3.70 13.11 13.43
C VAL A 19 3.90 11.65 13.78
N VAL A 20 2.90 11.00 14.38
CA VAL A 20 2.97 9.56 14.72
C VAL A 20 3.14 8.70 13.46
N ALA A 21 2.40 8.96 12.39
CA ALA A 21 2.50 8.22 11.14
C ALA A 21 3.89 8.38 10.50
N ILE A 22 4.40 9.60 10.38
CA ILE A 22 5.75 9.87 9.85
C ILE A 22 6.81 9.16 10.70
N THR A 23 6.70 9.25 12.03
CA THR A 23 7.64 8.62 12.96
C THR A 23 7.63 7.11 12.80
N LEU A 24 6.44 6.48 12.77
CA LEU A 24 6.31 5.03 12.61
C LEU A 24 6.84 4.55 11.25
N LEU A 25 6.48 5.23 10.16
CA LEU A 25 6.93 4.87 8.81
C LEU A 25 8.44 5.05 8.65
N SER A 26 8.98 6.17 9.15
CA SER A 26 10.42 6.46 9.09
C SER A 26 11.22 5.49 9.94
N TYR A 27 10.76 5.21 11.16
CA TYR A 27 11.39 4.24 12.05
C TYR A 27 11.39 2.83 11.45
N ASP A 28 10.24 2.39 10.92
CA ASP A 28 10.12 1.09 10.27
C ASP A 28 11.01 0.99 9.02
N TYR A 29 11.06 2.05 8.21
CA TYR A 29 11.94 2.12 7.06
C TYR A 29 13.41 2.02 7.46
N MET A 30 13.85 2.78 8.47
CA MET A 30 15.25 2.75 8.96
C MET A 30 15.64 1.36 9.48
N LEU A 31 14.75 0.67 10.19
CA LEU A 31 14.98 -0.70 10.67
C LEU A 31 15.14 -1.72 9.53
N GLN A 32 14.44 -1.50 8.41
CA GLN A 32 14.45 -2.42 7.28
C GLN A 32 15.49 -2.07 6.22
N PHE A 33 15.98 -0.82 6.23
CA PHE A 33 16.88 -0.30 5.23
C PHE A 33 18.17 -1.12 5.11
N GLU A 34 18.79 -1.50 6.24
CA GLU A 34 19.99 -2.33 6.23
C GLU A 34 19.74 -3.69 5.56
N LYS A 35 18.65 -4.37 5.93
CA LYS A 35 18.27 -5.66 5.35
C LYS A 35 17.95 -5.53 3.86
N GLU A 36 17.28 -4.46 3.46
CA GLU A 36 17.04 -4.18 2.04
C GLU A 36 18.33 -3.93 1.27
N VAL A 37 19.26 -3.15 1.81
CA VAL A 37 20.55 -2.90 1.16
C VAL A 37 21.28 -4.22 0.93
N THR A 38 21.32 -5.09 1.94
CA THR A 38 21.98 -6.40 1.83
C THR A 38 21.27 -7.33 0.85
N PHE A 39 19.95 -7.49 0.92
CA PHE A 39 19.23 -8.49 0.13
C PHE A 39 18.85 -8.03 -1.28
N VAL A 40 18.61 -6.73 -1.46
CA VAL A 40 18.07 -6.15 -2.71
C VAL A 40 19.16 -5.42 -3.48
N TRP A 41 19.93 -4.55 -2.80
CA TRP A 41 20.83 -3.63 -3.48
C TRP A 41 22.23 -4.20 -3.72
N GLN A 42 22.77 -4.96 -2.77
CA GLN A 42 24.05 -5.64 -2.93
C GLN A 42 23.98 -6.85 -3.86
N ARG A 43 22.78 -7.33 -4.19
CA ARG A 43 22.61 -8.40 -5.17
C ARG A 43 23.11 -7.90 -6.52
N GLN A 44 24.15 -8.55 -7.05
CA GLN A 44 24.70 -8.20 -8.36
C GLN A 44 23.58 -8.26 -9.40
N TRP A 45 23.23 -7.10 -9.96
CA TRP A 45 22.30 -7.02 -11.07
C TRP A 45 22.98 -7.68 -12.26
N SER A 46 22.58 -8.92 -12.55
CA SER A 46 23.02 -9.60 -13.76
C SER A 46 22.74 -8.70 -14.97
N VAL A 47 23.73 -8.54 -15.86
CA VAL A 47 23.58 -7.84 -17.14
C VAL A 47 22.37 -8.39 -17.92
N MET A 48 22.02 -9.66 -17.68
CA MET A 48 20.81 -10.27 -18.23
C MET A 48 19.52 -9.63 -17.73
N THR A 49 19.42 -9.21 -16.47
CA THR A 49 18.25 -8.50 -15.93
C THR A 49 18.07 -7.13 -16.60
N TYR A 50 19.17 -6.44 -16.89
CA TYR A 50 19.14 -5.16 -17.60
C TYR A 50 18.72 -5.34 -19.08
N LEU A 51 19.31 -6.34 -19.76
CA LEU A 51 18.90 -6.72 -21.12
C LEU A 51 17.43 -7.16 -21.17
N TYR A 52 16.94 -7.86 -20.15
CA TYR A 52 15.52 -8.23 -20.04
C TYR A 52 14.62 -7.01 -19.88
N LEU A 53 14.97 -6.00 -19.09
CA LEU A 53 14.17 -4.77 -18.99
C LEU A 53 14.07 -4.03 -20.33
N VAL A 54 15.13 -4.04 -21.14
CA VAL A 54 15.19 -3.40 -22.46
C VAL A 54 14.43 -4.21 -23.53
N VAL A 55 14.67 -5.52 -23.62
CA VAL A 55 14.07 -6.41 -24.64
C VAL A 55 12.59 -6.73 -24.36
N SER A 56 12.17 -6.68 -23.10
CA SER A 56 10.80 -6.98 -22.67
C SER A 56 9.78 -5.90 -23.08
N SER A 57 10.18 -4.82 -23.74
CA SER A 57 9.24 -3.87 -24.37
C SER A 57 8.36 -4.49 -25.48
N THR A 58 8.67 -5.71 -25.96
CA THR A 58 8.03 -6.29 -27.16
C THR A 58 7.41 -7.69 -27.05
N LEU A 59 7.45 -8.37 -25.89
CA LEU A 59 6.82 -9.71 -25.70
C LEU A 59 5.82 -9.75 -24.54
N PRO A 60 4.71 -10.53 -24.64
CA PRO A 60 3.74 -10.69 -23.57
C PRO A 60 4.38 -11.35 -22.34
N LYS A 61 4.67 -10.51 -21.35
CA LYS A 61 5.32 -10.82 -20.08
C LYS A 61 4.37 -11.60 -19.17
N CYS A 62 4.56 -12.90 -19.02
CA CYS A 62 3.81 -13.67 -18.01
C CYS A 62 4.65 -14.25 -16.85
N PHE A 63 5.99 -14.24 -16.90
CA PHE A 63 6.74 -15.07 -15.93
C PHE A 63 7.83 -14.41 -15.08
N MET A 64 8.35 -13.22 -15.43
CA MET A 64 9.50 -12.63 -14.70
C MET A 64 9.22 -11.28 -14.00
N PHE A 65 7.97 -10.83 -13.97
CA PHE A 65 7.51 -9.67 -13.19
C PHE A 65 7.31 -9.86 -11.65
N PRO A 66 7.31 -11.07 -11.04
CA PRO A 66 6.75 -11.21 -9.69
C PRO A 66 7.67 -10.73 -8.56
N ILE A 67 8.98 -10.60 -8.78
CA ILE A 67 9.91 -10.25 -7.69
C ILE A 67 10.02 -8.74 -7.49
N SER A 68 10.00 -7.93 -8.56
CA SER A 68 10.17 -6.47 -8.46
C SER A 68 8.88 -5.72 -8.10
N LEU A 69 7.71 -6.28 -8.42
CA LEU A 69 6.41 -5.62 -8.22
C LEU A 69 6.14 -5.30 -6.74
N PRO A 70 6.37 -6.21 -5.75
CA PRO A 70 6.15 -5.90 -4.34
C PRO A 70 7.02 -4.74 -3.84
N TYR A 71 8.25 -4.60 -4.34
CA TYR A 71 9.14 -3.49 -3.97
C TYR A 71 8.65 -2.16 -4.53
N GLN A 72 8.23 -2.13 -5.80
CA GLN A 72 7.68 -0.92 -6.41
C GLN A 72 6.40 -0.46 -5.69
N VAL A 73 5.50 -1.39 -5.38
CA VAL A 73 4.27 -1.12 -4.63
C VAL A 73 4.59 -0.60 -3.24
N ARG A 74 5.62 -1.15 -2.59
CA ARG A 74 6.07 -0.68 -1.28
C ARG A 74 6.60 0.75 -1.32
N TYR A 75 7.57 1.07 -2.18
CA TYR A 75 8.14 2.41 -2.23
C TYR A 75 7.09 3.44 -2.65
N PHE A 76 6.25 3.10 -3.63
CA PHE A 76 5.13 3.94 -4.02
C PHE A 76 4.17 4.18 -2.84
N GLY A 77 3.85 3.13 -2.09
CA GLY A 77 3.06 3.21 -0.88
C GLY A 77 3.64 4.10 0.21
N ILE A 78 4.93 3.97 0.51
CA ILE A 78 5.65 4.80 1.49
C ILE A 78 5.65 6.27 1.04
N VAL A 79 5.93 6.53 -0.24
CA VAL A 79 5.89 7.89 -0.80
C VAL A 79 4.50 8.49 -0.66
N LEU A 80 3.44 7.74 -1.00
CA LEU A 80 2.06 8.18 -0.82
C LEU A 80 1.75 8.45 0.65
N ALA A 81 2.12 7.56 1.56
CA ALA A 81 1.85 7.72 2.99
C ALA A 81 2.59 8.92 3.60
N MET A 82 3.85 9.13 3.22
CA MET A 82 4.65 10.29 3.63
C MET A 82 4.06 11.58 3.08
N ILE A 83 3.71 11.63 1.80
CA ILE A 83 3.04 12.76 1.18
C ILE A 83 1.72 13.04 1.92
N CYS A 84 0.92 12.01 2.22
CA CYS A 84 -0.35 12.15 2.93
C CYS A 84 -0.18 12.67 4.36
N ALA A 85 0.82 12.15 5.10
CA ALA A 85 1.07 12.57 6.48
C ALA A 85 1.66 13.98 6.55
N VAL A 86 2.57 14.33 5.63
CA VAL A 86 3.09 15.70 5.50
C VAL A 86 1.96 16.66 5.15
N TRP A 87 1.10 16.31 4.20
CA TRP A 87 0.02 17.18 3.78
C TRP A 87 -1.09 17.30 4.82
N GLY A 88 -1.41 16.21 5.51
CA GLY A 88 -2.31 16.20 6.66
C GLY A 88 -1.84 17.15 7.75
N GLY A 89 -0.61 16.99 8.26
CA GLY A 89 -0.15 17.73 9.45
C GLY A 89 0.45 19.11 9.19
N LEU A 90 1.15 19.34 8.07
CA LEU A 90 1.89 20.60 7.84
C LEU A 90 1.07 21.67 7.11
N PHE A 91 0.13 21.29 6.23
CA PHE A 91 -0.59 22.26 5.38
C PHE A 91 -1.92 22.72 5.96
N TYR A 92 -2.38 22.11 7.05
CA TYR A 92 -3.57 22.57 7.80
C TYR A 92 -3.23 23.60 8.89
N ILE A 93 -1.97 24.01 9.03
CA ILE A 93 -1.54 25.06 9.96
C ILE A 93 -1.93 26.43 9.37
N PRO A 94 -2.81 27.19 10.03
CA PRO A 94 -3.31 28.48 9.55
C PRO A 94 -2.31 29.63 9.78
N GLU A 95 -1.29 29.36 10.60
CA GLU A 95 -0.20 30.24 10.95
C GLU A 95 1.11 29.78 10.31
N ALA A 96 1.09 29.02 9.22
CA ALA A 96 2.17 29.20 8.26
C ALA A 96 1.90 30.58 7.66
N PRO A 97 2.59 31.65 8.10
CA PRO A 97 2.28 33.01 7.68
C PRO A 97 2.76 33.10 6.25
N TYR A 98 2.00 32.57 5.30
CA TYR A 98 2.54 32.30 3.99
C TYR A 98 3.78 31.38 4.14
N VAL A 99 3.70 30.13 3.69
CA VAL A 99 4.82 29.72 2.83
C VAL A 99 4.68 30.59 1.58
N THR A 100 5.04 31.88 1.72
CA THR A 100 5.87 32.54 0.75
C THR A 100 7.02 31.57 0.65
N ILE A 101 6.94 30.64 -0.30
CA ILE A 101 8.11 30.42 -1.12
C ILE A 101 8.51 31.84 -1.46
N VAL A 102 9.55 32.35 -0.80
CA VAL A 102 10.13 33.66 -1.11
C VAL A 102 10.78 33.45 -2.48
N SER A 103 9.96 33.27 -3.51
CA SER A 103 10.30 33.62 -4.86
C SER A 103 10.25 35.12 -4.87
N ILE A 104 11.40 35.72 -4.55
CA ILE A 104 11.72 37.12 -4.77
C ILE A 104 11.20 37.47 -6.17
N SER A 105 10.04 38.11 -6.27
CA SER A 105 9.52 38.57 -7.55
C SER A 105 8.66 39.80 -7.35
N TYR A 106 9.18 40.85 -7.97
CA TYR A 106 8.66 42.18 -8.16
C TYR A 106 7.19 42.18 -8.61
N SER A 107 6.39 42.99 -7.91
CA SER A 107 5.12 43.63 -8.29
C SER A 107 4.45 43.17 -9.61
N THR A 108 3.46 42.27 -9.48
CA THR A 108 2.19 42.27 -10.26
C THR A 108 1.19 41.38 -9.50
N GLU A 109 0.27 42.00 -8.76
CA GLU A 109 -0.41 41.43 -7.57
C GLU A 109 -1.58 40.45 -7.81
N THR A 110 -2.03 40.18 -9.04
CA THR A 110 -3.25 39.36 -9.26
C THR A 110 -3.00 37.94 -9.78
N SER A 111 -1.78 37.60 -10.21
CA SER A 111 -1.50 36.30 -10.83
C SER A 111 -1.12 35.18 -9.84
N PHE A 112 -0.73 35.51 -8.60
CA PHE A 112 -0.11 34.54 -7.69
C PHE A 112 -1.11 33.73 -6.84
N ALA A 113 -2.26 34.31 -6.49
CA ALA A 113 -3.28 33.60 -5.71
C ALA A 113 -3.89 32.40 -6.47
N TYR A 114 -4.02 32.51 -7.80
CA TYR A 114 -4.52 31.42 -8.63
C TYR A 114 -3.57 30.21 -8.68
N HIS A 115 -2.25 30.44 -8.62
CA HIS A 115 -1.28 29.37 -8.81
C HIS A 115 -1.15 28.44 -7.57
N GLN A 116 -1.34 28.95 -6.36
CA GLN A 116 -1.27 28.13 -5.14
C GLN A 116 -2.46 27.16 -5.00
N ILE A 117 -3.67 27.60 -5.38
CA ILE A 117 -4.89 26.76 -5.34
C ILE A 117 -4.76 25.57 -6.31
N GLU A 118 -4.11 25.79 -7.46
CA GLU A 118 -3.88 24.76 -8.47
C GLU A 118 -2.93 23.66 -7.98
N ILE A 119 -1.86 24.01 -7.26
CA ILE A 119 -0.90 23.05 -6.69
C ILE A 119 -1.57 22.19 -5.61
N GLY A 120 -2.36 22.80 -4.73
CA GLY A 120 -3.06 22.08 -3.66
C GLY A 120 -4.06 21.05 -4.21
N TYR A 121 -4.87 21.45 -5.19
CA TYR A 121 -5.80 20.55 -5.86
C TYR A 121 -5.06 19.43 -6.61
N GLY A 122 -3.99 19.74 -7.34
CA GLY A 122 -3.19 18.75 -8.07
C GLY A 122 -2.58 17.69 -7.15
N ILE A 123 -2.01 18.10 -6.01
CA ILE A 123 -1.46 17.17 -5.00
C ILE A 123 -2.56 16.30 -4.40
N PHE A 124 -3.70 16.89 -4.04
CA PHE A 124 -4.82 16.17 -3.47
C PHE A 124 -5.38 15.12 -4.44
N VAL A 125 -5.59 15.49 -5.71
CA VAL A 125 -6.00 14.56 -6.78
C VAL A 125 -4.95 13.46 -6.95
N PHE A 126 -3.67 13.81 -6.98
CA PHE A 126 -2.58 12.84 -7.09
C PHE A 126 -2.59 11.82 -5.94
N MET A 127 -2.75 12.27 -4.68
CA MET A 127 -2.83 11.37 -3.53
C MET A 127 -3.99 10.39 -3.69
N GLN A 128 -5.16 10.91 -4.04
CA GLN A 128 -6.38 10.11 -4.11
C GLN A 128 -6.30 9.06 -5.21
N TRP A 129 -5.89 9.42 -6.42
CA TRP A 129 -5.61 8.47 -7.50
C TRP A 129 -4.47 7.51 -7.15
N GLY A 130 -3.45 8.02 -6.47
CA GLY A 130 -2.33 7.22 -5.99
C GLY A 130 -2.79 6.09 -5.06
N PHE A 131 -3.68 6.38 -4.11
CA PHE A 131 -4.27 5.35 -3.25
C PHE A 131 -5.10 4.34 -4.04
N SER A 132 -5.85 4.77 -5.05
CA SER A 132 -6.64 3.87 -5.90
C SER A 132 -5.75 2.93 -6.71
N VAL A 133 -4.67 3.45 -7.30
CA VAL A 133 -3.67 2.63 -8.02
C VAL A 133 -2.96 1.69 -7.06
N TYR A 134 -2.52 2.18 -5.91
CA TYR A 134 -1.88 1.36 -4.87
C TYR A 134 -2.80 0.21 -4.44
N PHE A 135 -4.09 0.49 -4.21
CA PHE A 135 -5.06 -0.52 -3.84
C PHE A 135 -5.21 -1.60 -4.94
N CYS A 136 -5.35 -1.19 -6.21
CA CYS A 136 -5.41 -2.14 -7.32
C CYS A 136 -4.17 -3.04 -7.38
N LEU A 137 -2.98 -2.49 -7.15
CA LEU A 137 -1.73 -3.25 -7.16
C LEU A 137 -1.66 -4.23 -5.97
N VAL A 138 -2.13 -3.82 -4.79
CA VAL A 138 -2.23 -4.70 -3.62
C VAL A 138 -3.17 -5.88 -3.89
N GLU A 139 -4.34 -5.66 -4.49
CA GLU A 139 -5.26 -6.74 -4.87
C GLU A 139 -4.64 -7.72 -5.86
N VAL A 140 -3.93 -7.21 -6.87
CA VAL A 140 -3.22 -8.08 -7.83
C VAL A 140 -2.15 -8.92 -7.12
N ILE A 141 -1.42 -8.35 -6.16
CA ILE A 141 -0.43 -9.08 -5.35
C ILE A 141 -1.12 -10.16 -4.50
N LEU A 142 -2.28 -9.86 -3.89
CA LEU A 142 -3.08 -10.80 -3.11
C LEU A 142 -3.55 -11.99 -3.95
N ILE A 143 -4.10 -11.73 -5.14
CA ILE A 143 -4.52 -12.77 -6.09
C ILE A 143 -3.32 -13.62 -6.53
N TRP A 144 -2.19 -12.98 -6.83
CA TRP A 144 -0.97 -13.68 -7.23
C TRP A 144 -0.47 -14.63 -6.14
N ARG A 145 -0.45 -14.16 -4.88
CA ARG A 145 -0.07 -14.99 -3.72
C ARG A 145 -1.03 -16.16 -3.54
N LEU A 146 -2.33 -15.93 -3.71
CA LEU A 146 -3.34 -16.99 -3.60
C LEU A 146 -3.21 -18.02 -4.73
N TYR A 147 -2.90 -17.56 -5.95
CA TYR A 147 -2.59 -18.42 -7.09
C TYR A 147 -1.37 -19.31 -6.83
N ALA A 148 -0.29 -18.74 -6.27
CA ALA A 148 0.88 -19.51 -5.87
C ALA A 148 0.53 -20.55 -4.80
N LEU A 149 -0.30 -20.19 -3.83
CA LEU A 149 -0.75 -21.11 -2.77
C LEU A 149 -1.65 -22.25 -3.29
N HIS A 150 -2.37 -22.02 -4.39
CA HIS A 150 -3.21 -23.02 -5.04
C HIS A 150 -2.49 -23.79 -6.16
N ASN A 151 -1.21 -24.10 -5.96
CA ASN A 151 -0.40 -24.87 -6.89
C ASN A 151 -0.50 -24.36 -8.34
N GLN A 152 -0.56 -23.04 -8.51
CA GLN A 152 -0.62 -22.38 -9.81
C GLN A 152 -1.82 -22.82 -10.70
N SER A 153 -2.98 -23.07 -10.09
CA SER A 153 -4.20 -23.39 -10.85
C SER A 153 -4.69 -22.19 -11.68
N LYS A 154 -4.57 -22.30 -13.01
CA LYS A 154 -5.01 -21.26 -13.97
C LYS A 154 -6.49 -20.94 -13.85
N LEU A 155 -7.32 -21.94 -13.55
CA LEU A 155 -8.77 -21.78 -13.42
C LEU A 155 -9.11 -20.77 -12.31
N ILE A 156 -8.47 -20.91 -11.15
CA ILE A 156 -8.71 -20.02 -10.01
C ILE A 156 -8.23 -18.62 -10.32
N LEU A 157 -7.07 -18.48 -10.98
CA LEU A 157 -6.59 -17.17 -11.40
C LEU A 157 -7.59 -16.46 -12.31
N TYR A 158 -8.13 -17.14 -13.33
CA TYR A 158 -9.13 -16.56 -14.22
C TYR A 158 -10.43 -16.20 -13.50
N VAL A 159 -10.89 -17.03 -12.56
CA VAL A 159 -12.08 -16.72 -11.74
C VAL A 159 -11.82 -15.49 -10.87
N LEU A 160 -10.69 -15.44 -10.16
CA LEU A 160 -10.33 -14.32 -9.28
C LEU A 160 -10.18 -13.03 -10.06
N LEU A 161 -9.49 -13.07 -11.20
CA LEU A 161 -9.28 -11.91 -12.05
C LEU A 161 -10.60 -11.47 -12.71
N GLY A 162 -11.42 -12.42 -13.18
CA GLY A 162 -12.73 -12.13 -13.75
C GLY A 162 -13.69 -11.47 -12.76
N LEU A 163 -13.57 -11.79 -11.47
CA LEU A 163 -14.30 -11.11 -10.39
C LEU A 163 -13.69 -9.75 -10.02
N LEU A 164 -12.35 -9.62 -10.01
CA LEU A 164 -11.67 -8.37 -9.67
C LEU A 164 -11.91 -7.27 -10.73
N LEU A 165 -11.80 -7.61 -12.01
CA LEU A 165 -11.89 -6.64 -13.11
C LEU A 165 -13.15 -5.75 -13.08
N PRO A 166 -14.39 -6.26 -12.94
CA PRO A 166 -15.57 -5.41 -12.86
C PRO A 166 -15.59 -4.56 -11.58
N ILE A 167 -15.03 -5.05 -10.46
CA ILE A 167 -14.94 -4.30 -9.21
C ILE A 167 -13.97 -3.11 -9.38
N VAL A 168 -12.81 -3.35 -9.97
CA VAL A 168 -11.81 -2.31 -10.27
C VAL A 168 -12.37 -1.30 -11.26
N ALA A 169 -13.07 -1.76 -12.31
CA ALA A 169 -13.71 -0.86 -13.27
C ALA A 169 -14.77 0.04 -12.62
N LEU A 170 -15.62 -0.53 -11.74
CA LEU A 170 -16.59 0.24 -10.96
C LEU A 170 -15.88 1.26 -10.05
N TYR A 171 -14.84 0.84 -9.36
CA TYR A 171 -14.09 1.70 -8.43
C TYR A 171 -13.43 2.88 -9.17
N ILE A 172 -12.72 2.61 -10.27
CA ILE A 172 -12.11 3.65 -11.11
C ILE A 172 -13.17 4.58 -11.70
N ALA A 173 -14.32 4.06 -12.14
CA ALA A 173 -15.40 4.89 -12.67
C ALA A 173 -15.97 5.85 -11.60
N VAL A 174 -16.16 5.36 -10.37
CA VAL A 174 -16.62 6.18 -9.24
C VAL A 174 -15.58 7.22 -8.87
N ASP A 175 -14.30 6.84 -8.76
CA ASP A 175 -13.21 7.79 -8.50
C ASP A 175 -13.10 8.83 -9.61
N ALA A 176 -13.09 8.42 -10.88
CA ALA A 176 -13.06 9.36 -12.00
C ALA A 176 -14.26 10.31 -11.95
N PHE A 177 -15.45 9.82 -11.66
CA PHE A 177 -16.65 10.64 -11.54
C PHE A 177 -16.56 11.66 -10.39
N LEU A 178 -16.04 11.24 -9.23
CA LEU A 178 -15.93 12.08 -8.04
C LEU A 178 -14.83 13.13 -8.17
N TRP A 179 -13.65 12.73 -8.66
CA TRP A 179 -12.45 13.58 -8.64
C TRP A 179 -12.31 14.44 -9.89
N SER A 180 -12.92 14.07 -11.02
CA SER A 180 -12.86 14.87 -12.26
C SER A 180 -13.82 16.07 -12.27
N ARG A 181 -14.67 16.24 -11.25
CA ARG A 181 -15.59 17.38 -11.14
C ARG A 181 -15.02 18.42 -10.18
N PRO A 182 -14.53 19.57 -10.67
CA PRO A 182 -14.07 20.66 -9.79
C PRO A 182 -15.18 21.13 -8.83
N SER A 183 -16.44 21.10 -9.28
CA SER A 183 -17.61 21.49 -8.48
C SER A 183 -17.94 20.53 -7.34
N ALA A 184 -17.34 19.34 -7.29
CA ALA A 184 -17.56 18.38 -6.21
C ALA A 184 -16.84 18.78 -4.93
N ILE A 185 -15.78 19.58 -5.06
CA ILE A 185 -14.95 20.09 -3.97
C ILE A 185 -15.26 21.57 -3.82
N SER A 186 -15.87 21.94 -2.71
CA SER A 186 -15.90 23.34 -2.30
C SER A 186 -14.87 23.57 -1.21
N VAL A 187 -14.16 24.70 -1.32
CA VAL A 187 -13.33 25.20 -0.24
C VAL A 187 -14.21 26.09 0.61
N GLN A 188 -14.45 25.69 1.85
CA GLN A 188 -15.17 26.52 2.80
C GLN A 188 -14.16 27.18 3.74
N GLU A 189 -14.17 28.51 3.77
CA GLU A 189 -13.44 29.28 4.79
C GLU A 189 -14.16 29.14 6.13
N ILE A 190 -13.51 28.52 7.11
CA ILE A 190 -13.97 28.47 8.50
C ILE A 190 -13.22 29.55 9.28
N ILE A 191 -13.98 30.47 9.87
CA ILE A 191 -13.46 31.54 10.72
C ILE A 191 -13.56 31.05 12.17
N ILE A 192 -12.43 30.61 12.74
CA ILE A 192 -12.37 30.19 14.16
C ILE A 192 -12.17 31.42 15.05
N THR A 193 -11.27 32.31 14.63
CA THR A 193 -10.90 33.55 15.32
C THR A 193 -10.85 34.66 14.26
N PRO A 194 -11.15 35.94 14.57
CA PRO A 194 -11.09 37.04 13.60
C PRO A 194 -9.78 37.14 12.79
N ASN A 195 -8.67 36.60 13.32
CA ASN A 195 -7.35 36.65 12.70
C ASN A 195 -6.93 35.34 12.02
N ILE A 196 -7.71 34.25 12.16
CA ILE A 196 -7.30 32.91 11.74
C ILE A 196 -8.41 32.29 10.89
N LYS A 197 -8.13 32.16 9.59
CA LYS A 197 -9.02 31.54 8.61
C LYS A 197 -8.44 30.19 8.19
N TYR A 198 -9.30 29.18 8.10
CA TYR A 198 -8.94 27.85 7.64
C TYR A 198 -9.71 27.51 6.39
N CYS A 199 -9.03 26.90 5.43
CA CYS A 199 -9.68 26.31 4.26
C CYS A 199 -9.90 24.83 4.54
N THR A 200 -11.16 24.40 4.59
CA THR A 200 -11.49 22.96 4.60
C THR A 200 -12.12 22.56 3.27
N THR A 201 -11.88 21.32 2.85
CA THR A 201 -12.50 20.73 1.67
C THR A 201 -13.81 20.06 2.09
N PHE A 202 -14.91 20.48 1.48
CA PHE A 202 -16.22 19.88 1.69
C PHE A 202 -16.67 19.15 0.44
N PHE A 203 -17.16 17.92 0.64
CA PHE A 203 -17.76 17.11 -0.43
C PHE A 203 -19.26 17.36 -0.47
N HIS A 204 -19.73 18.01 -1.52
CA HIS A 204 -21.16 18.19 -1.74
C HIS A 204 -21.87 16.91 -2.17
N ILE A 205 -21.12 15.91 -2.63
CA ILE A 205 -21.67 14.62 -3.04
C ILE A 205 -21.91 13.79 -1.78
N GLY A 206 -23.14 13.30 -1.62
CA GLY A 206 -23.50 12.46 -0.49
C GLY A 206 -22.64 11.18 -0.42
N PRO A 207 -22.32 10.68 0.79
CA PRO A 207 -21.41 9.55 1.01
C PRO A 207 -21.91 8.22 0.42
N MET A 208 -23.18 8.17 0.00
CA MET A 208 -23.85 6.99 -0.52
C MET A 208 -23.08 6.32 -1.66
N HIS A 209 -22.57 7.08 -2.64
CA HIS A 209 -21.87 6.52 -3.80
C HIS A 209 -20.61 5.75 -3.39
N MET A 210 -19.84 6.29 -2.45
CA MET A 210 -18.61 5.66 -1.96
C MET A 210 -18.91 4.43 -1.10
N ILE A 211 -19.97 4.48 -0.29
CA ILE A 211 -20.42 3.32 0.49
C ILE A 211 -20.82 2.19 -0.46
N TYR A 212 -21.65 2.47 -1.48
CA TYR A 212 -22.07 1.45 -2.45
C TYR A 212 -20.90 0.89 -3.27
N ALA A 213 -19.95 1.73 -3.67
CA ALA A 213 -18.74 1.28 -4.38
C ALA A 213 -17.82 0.41 -3.51
N SER A 214 -17.83 0.62 -2.18
CA SER A 214 -17.01 -0.14 -1.24
C SER A 214 -17.57 -1.54 -0.95
N ILE A 215 -18.89 -1.75 -1.07
CA ILE A 215 -19.54 -3.04 -0.75
C ILE A 215 -18.98 -4.19 -1.60
N PRO A 216 -18.92 -4.12 -2.95
CA PRO A 216 -18.34 -5.18 -3.76
C PRO A 216 -16.89 -5.50 -3.41
N VAL A 217 -16.09 -4.47 -3.09
CA VAL A 217 -14.69 -4.62 -2.68
C VAL A 217 -14.60 -5.42 -1.37
N ILE A 218 -15.36 -5.03 -0.35
CA ILE A 218 -15.39 -5.73 0.94
C ILE A 218 -15.87 -7.18 0.77
N CYS A 219 -16.91 -7.42 -0.03
CA CYS A 219 -17.38 -8.78 -0.32
C CYS A 219 -16.30 -9.62 -1.01
N TYR A 220 -15.55 -9.03 -1.92
CA TYR A 220 -14.44 -9.68 -2.61
C TYR A 220 -13.29 -10.01 -1.64
N ASP A 221 -12.91 -9.09 -0.76
CA ASP A 221 -11.89 -9.31 0.25
C ASP A 221 -12.28 -10.42 1.23
N ILE A 222 -13.55 -10.46 1.67
CA ILE A 222 -14.09 -11.56 2.48
C ILE A 222 -13.94 -12.88 1.74
N PHE A 223 -14.27 -12.90 0.45
CA PHE A 223 -14.12 -14.09 -0.40
C PHE A 223 -12.64 -14.52 -0.49
N LEU A 224 -11.69 -13.59 -0.66
CA LEU A 224 -10.26 -13.87 -0.65
C LEU A 224 -9.77 -14.43 0.69
N VAL A 225 -10.20 -13.85 1.82
CA VAL A 225 -9.86 -14.34 3.17
C VAL A 225 -10.37 -15.77 3.37
N VAL A 226 -11.63 -16.03 3.01
CA VAL A 226 -12.23 -17.38 3.10
C VAL A 226 -11.47 -18.37 2.22
N LEU A 227 -11.13 -17.99 0.99
CA LEU A 227 -10.36 -18.83 0.08
C LEU A 227 -8.95 -19.12 0.63
N ALA A 228 -8.27 -18.12 1.20
CA ALA A 228 -6.97 -18.31 1.84
C ALA A 228 -7.03 -19.26 3.04
N ILE A 229 -8.04 -19.11 3.92
CA ILE A 229 -8.23 -19.99 5.09
C ILE A 229 -8.58 -21.41 4.67
N THR A 230 -9.45 -21.59 3.67
CA THR A 230 -9.83 -22.93 3.18
C THR A 230 -8.65 -23.66 2.57
N VAL A 231 -7.85 -22.97 1.75
CA VAL A 231 -6.63 -23.52 1.17
C VAL A 231 -5.62 -23.87 2.25
N PHE A 232 -5.43 -23.01 3.25
CA PHE A 232 -4.58 -23.32 4.40
C PHE A 232 -5.02 -24.58 5.15
N ARG A 233 -6.32 -24.68 5.47
CA ARG A 233 -6.88 -25.86 6.15
C ARG A 233 -6.70 -27.13 5.33
N LYS A 234 -6.91 -27.05 4.01
CA LYS A 234 -6.70 -28.18 3.09
C LYS A 234 -5.24 -28.65 3.12
N HIS A 235 -4.28 -27.73 2.97
CA HIS A 235 -2.85 -28.04 3.05
C HIS A 235 -2.44 -28.66 4.39
N LEU A 236 -2.96 -28.15 5.51
CA LEU A 236 -2.70 -28.73 6.83
C LEU A 236 -3.27 -30.15 6.95
N LYS A 237 -4.46 -30.41 6.39
CA LYS A 237 -5.09 -31.73 6.42
C LYS A 237 -4.31 -32.74 5.59
N GLU A 238 -3.96 -32.40 4.35
CA GLU A 238 -3.19 -33.27 3.46
C GLU A 238 -1.83 -33.63 4.08
N ARG A 239 -1.13 -32.66 4.69
CA ARG A 239 0.12 -32.95 5.40
C ARG A 239 -0.06 -33.83 6.64
N LYS A 240 -1.16 -33.65 7.39
CA LYS A 240 -1.49 -34.49 8.55
C LYS A 240 -1.73 -35.94 8.13
N GLU A 241 -2.39 -36.17 6.99
CA GLU A 241 -2.63 -37.51 6.43
C GLU A 241 -1.34 -38.21 6.01
N LEU A 242 -0.35 -37.46 5.51
CA LEU A 242 0.97 -37.98 5.16
C LEU A 242 1.89 -38.28 6.36
N LYS A 243 1.42 -38.08 7.60
CA LYS A 243 2.21 -38.21 8.85
C LYS A 243 3.52 -37.39 8.84
N MET A 244 3.65 -36.41 7.95
CA MET A 244 4.80 -35.50 7.93
C MET A 244 4.61 -34.43 8.98
N LYS A 245 5.62 -34.24 9.84
CA LYS A 245 5.64 -33.10 10.77
C LYS A 245 5.55 -31.82 9.92
N PRO A 246 4.55 -30.94 10.14
CA PRO A 246 4.42 -29.73 9.35
C PRO A 246 5.68 -28.91 9.53
N ASN A 247 6.30 -28.52 8.41
CA ASN A 247 7.45 -27.63 8.47
C ASN A 247 6.96 -26.29 9.04
N THR A 248 7.53 -25.88 10.18
CA THR A 248 7.21 -24.63 10.87
C THR A 248 7.24 -23.44 9.90
N TYR A 249 8.15 -23.45 8.92
CA TYR A 249 8.26 -22.41 7.90
C TYR A 249 7.01 -22.27 7.03
N VAL A 250 6.45 -23.38 6.55
CA VAL A 250 5.26 -23.36 5.69
C VAL A 250 4.05 -22.86 6.47
N VAL A 251 3.90 -23.29 7.73
CA VAL A 251 2.82 -22.82 8.60
C VAL A 251 2.95 -21.32 8.86
N MET A 252 4.15 -20.86 9.16
CA MET A 252 4.45 -19.45 9.43
C MET A 252 4.15 -18.57 8.20
N ILE A 253 4.64 -18.95 7.01
CA ILE A 253 4.38 -18.23 5.76
C ILE A 253 2.87 -18.11 5.48
N ILE A 254 2.13 -19.21 5.63
CA ILE A 254 0.68 -19.18 5.35
C ILE A 254 -0.07 -18.35 6.40
N GLN A 255 0.29 -18.48 7.68
CA GLN A 255 -0.32 -17.67 8.74
C GLN A 255 -0.15 -16.18 8.46
N TYR A 256 1.04 -15.76 8.02
CA TYR A 256 1.27 -14.38 7.67
C TYR A 256 0.52 -13.92 6.43
N HIS A 257 0.37 -14.78 5.42
CA HIS A 257 -0.49 -14.46 4.28
C HIS A 257 -1.94 -14.23 4.74
N VAL A 258 -2.48 -15.09 5.61
CA VAL A 258 -3.84 -14.91 6.17
C VAL A 258 -3.95 -13.59 6.94
N ILE A 259 -2.97 -13.26 7.79
CA ILE A 259 -2.95 -11.97 8.49
C ILE A 259 -2.99 -10.81 7.48
N TYR A 260 -2.24 -10.91 6.39
CA TYR A 260 -2.25 -9.88 5.36
C TYR A 260 -3.62 -9.71 4.69
N PHE A 261 -4.31 -10.81 4.33
CA PHE A 261 -5.69 -10.74 3.80
C PHE A 261 -6.66 -10.10 4.82
N VAL A 262 -6.56 -10.46 6.11
CA VAL A 262 -7.39 -9.90 7.17
C VAL A 262 -7.13 -8.41 7.36
N MET A 263 -5.87 -7.98 7.30
CA MET A 263 -5.50 -6.57 7.43
C MET A 263 -6.01 -5.74 6.24
N ASN A 264 -5.93 -6.27 5.02
CA ASN A 264 -6.50 -5.62 3.84
C ASN A 264 -8.01 -5.44 3.97
N LEU A 265 -8.72 -6.50 4.37
CA LEU A 265 -10.15 -6.46 4.66
C LEU A 265 -10.47 -5.42 5.75
N ALA A 266 -9.71 -5.38 6.83
CA ALA A 266 -9.89 -4.40 7.90
C ALA A 266 -9.71 -2.97 7.36
N THR A 267 -8.70 -2.71 6.54
CA THR A 267 -8.50 -1.41 5.88
C THR A 267 -9.71 -1.03 5.02
N GLN A 268 -10.32 -1.97 4.30
CA GLN A 268 -11.51 -1.69 3.49
C GLN A 268 -12.76 -1.42 4.32
N ILE A 269 -12.99 -2.20 5.38
CA ILE A 269 -14.10 -1.96 6.32
C ILE A 269 -13.95 -0.58 6.97
N PHE A 270 -12.74 -0.23 7.37
CA PHE A 270 -12.46 1.07 7.96
C PHE A 270 -12.64 2.21 6.96
N MET A 271 -12.24 2.03 5.71
CA MET A 271 -12.52 2.99 4.63
C MET A 271 -14.02 3.19 4.43
N ALA A 272 -14.81 2.12 4.42
CA ALA A 272 -16.27 2.23 4.36
C ALA A 272 -16.84 2.95 5.60
N THR A 273 -16.28 2.69 6.78
CA THR A 273 -16.69 3.32 8.05
C THR A 273 -16.44 4.82 8.06
N LEU A 274 -15.35 5.31 7.44
CA LEU A 274 -15.08 6.75 7.33
C LEU A 274 -16.25 7.51 6.67
N TRP A 275 -16.93 6.88 5.71
CA TRP A 275 -18.10 7.46 5.04
C TRP A 275 -19.35 7.50 5.90
N ALA A 276 -19.41 6.73 6.98
CA ALA A 276 -20.52 6.71 7.92
C ALA A 276 -20.47 7.84 8.96
N ARG A 277 -19.53 8.79 8.83
CA ARG A 277 -19.31 9.92 9.76
C ARG A 277 -19.12 9.45 11.21
N PRO A 278 -18.05 8.69 11.49
CA PRO A 278 -17.74 8.28 12.85
C PRO A 278 -17.37 9.49 13.72
N SER A 279 -17.24 9.29 15.03
CA SER A 279 -16.70 10.33 15.91
C SER A 279 -15.29 10.74 15.48
N THR A 280 -14.92 11.99 15.75
CA THR A 280 -13.63 12.59 15.37
C THR A 280 -12.45 11.70 15.76
N VAL A 281 -12.43 11.17 17.00
CA VAL A 281 -11.35 10.30 17.47
C VAL A 281 -11.28 9.00 16.65
N VAL A 282 -12.43 8.37 16.35
CA VAL A 282 -12.47 7.13 15.57
C VAL A 282 -12.02 7.37 14.13
N LEU A 283 -12.46 8.47 13.51
CA LEU A 283 -12.04 8.89 12.17
C LEU A 283 -10.52 8.92 12.06
N TYR A 284 -9.89 9.57 13.04
CA TYR A 284 -8.45 9.80 13.10
C TYR A 284 -7.65 8.53 13.38
N LEU A 285 -8.11 7.68 14.31
CA LEU A 285 -7.50 6.36 14.53
C LEU A 285 -7.59 5.47 13.28
N VAL A 286 -8.71 5.54 12.55
CA VAL A 286 -8.87 4.83 11.28
C VAL A 286 -7.88 5.36 10.23
N ILE A 287 -7.73 6.68 10.11
CA ILE A 287 -6.76 7.29 9.20
C ILE A 287 -5.34 6.82 9.55
N LEU A 288 -4.97 6.86 10.82
CA LEU A 288 -3.66 6.38 11.29
C LEU A 288 -3.44 4.91 10.91
N PHE A 289 -4.43 4.04 11.17
CA PHE A 289 -4.35 2.63 10.82
C PHE A 289 -4.17 2.43 9.31
N LYS A 290 -4.96 3.12 8.48
CA LYS A 290 -4.88 3.06 7.02
C LYS A 290 -3.50 3.49 6.51
N LEU A 291 -2.92 4.54 7.10
CA LEU A 291 -1.63 5.10 6.68
C LEU A 291 -0.41 4.33 7.17
N THR A 292 -0.55 3.43 8.15
CA THR A 292 0.61 2.76 8.76
C THR A 292 0.59 1.24 8.59
N ALA A 293 -0.55 0.61 8.87
CA ALA A 293 -0.64 -0.84 8.95
C ALA A 293 -0.23 -1.57 7.66
N PRO A 294 -0.76 -1.23 6.46
CA PRO A 294 -0.39 -1.94 5.24
C PRO A 294 1.08 -1.70 4.85
N PHE A 295 1.65 -0.54 5.16
CA PHE A 295 3.01 -0.19 4.78
C PHE A 295 4.08 -0.74 5.74
N ILE A 296 3.73 -1.03 6.98
CA ILE A 296 4.66 -1.61 7.97
C ILE A 296 4.62 -3.13 7.96
N ILE A 297 3.43 -3.74 7.90
CA ILE A 297 3.28 -5.19 8.09
C ILE A 297 3.78 -5.95 6.86
N VAL A 298 3.46 -5.47 5.65
CA VAL A 298 3.82 -6.17 4.41
C VAL A 298 5.33 -6.29 4.24
N PRO A 299 6.12 -5.23 4.42
CA PRO A 299 7.55 -5.33 4.24
C PRO A 299 8.25 -6.17 5.30
N ARG A 300 7.85 -6.05 6.56
CA ARG A 300 8.37 -6.90 7.65
C ARG A 300 8.15 -8.37 7.36
N LEU A 301 6.98 -8.71 6.83
CA LEU A 301 6.68 -10.08 6.44
C LEU A 301 7.64 -10.57 5.35
N ILE A 302 7.82 -9.78 4.29
CA ILE A 302 8.72 -10.16 3.19
C ILE A 302 10.13 -10.35 3.76
N ILE A 303 10.66 -9.37 4.48
CA ILE A 303 12.03 -9.46 5.01
C ILE A 303 12.19 -10.63 5.99
N SER A 304 11.20 -10.91 6.85
CA SER A 304 11.26 -12.05 7.76
C SER A 304 11.39 -13.39 7.03
N ILE A 305 10.73 -13.56 5.88
CA ILE A 305 10.83 -14.78 5.08
C ILE A 305 12.24 -14.91 4.47
N TRP A 306 12.80 -13.80 4.00
CA TRP A 306 14.14 -13.79 3.42
C TRP A 306 15.21 -14.05 4.47
N ASP A 307 15.09 -13.45 5.66
CA ASP A 307 16.00 -13.65 6.78
C ASP A 307 16.01 -15.12 7.24
N THR A 308 14.85 -15.77 7.30
CA THR A 308 14.78 -17.21 7.58
C THR A 308 15.44 -18.05 6.48
N HIS A 309 15.28 -17.69 5.21
CA HIS A 309 15.90 -18.41 4.10
C HIS A 309 17.42 -18.19 4.04
N ALA A 310 17.92 -17.05 4.51
CA ALA A 310 19.35 -16.75 4.52
C ALA A 310 20.10 -17.44 5.68
N ASN A 311 19.45 -17.56 6.85
CA ASN A 311 20.07 -18.12 8.07
C ASN A 311 19.89 -19.64 8.23
N ASP A 312 18.93 -20.24 7.53
CA ASP A 312 18.95 -21.68 7.34
C ASP A 312 20.16 -22.01 6.47
N ASN A 313 21.32 -22.22 7.12
CA ASN A 313 22.46 -22.90 6.52
C ASN A 313 21.88 -24.03 5.67
N CYS A 314 22.15 -24.04 4.35
CA CYS A 314 21.77 -25.09 3.39
C CYS A 314 22.32 -26.47 3.84
N VAL A 315 21.91 -26.97 5.01
CA VAL A 315 22.28 -28.26 5.58
C VAL A 315 21.32 -29.25 4.93
N HIS A 316 21.68 -29.67 3.72
CA HIS A 316 21.12 -30.82 3.01
C HIS A 316 19.61 -31.04 3.21
N VAL A 317 18.77 -30.10 2.77
CA VAL A 317 17.36 -30.39 2.57
C VAL A 317 17.23 -31.23 1.29
N SER A 318 17.45 -32.52 1.47
CA SER A 318 17.04 -33.68 0.66
C SER A 318 16.19 -33.37 -0.57
N THR A 319 16.84 -33.16 -1.72
CA THR A 319 16.61 -33.79 -3.05
C THR A 319 15.19 -34.09 -3.58
N THR A 320 14.11 -33.59 -3.00
CA THR A 320 12.73 -33.82 -3.49
C THR A 320 11.98 -32.54 -3.85
N PHE A 321 12.72 -31.45 -4.02
CA PHE A 321 12.37 -30.33 -4.90
C PHE A 321 13.64 -30.03 -5.72
N GLU A 322 13.86 -30.79 -6.79
CA GLU A 322 15.16 -30.97 -7.47
C GLU A 322 15.79 -29.74 -8.14
N ASP A 323 15.28 -28.51 -7.96
CA ASP A 323 15.88 -27.29 -8.55
C ASP A 323 16.06 -26.14 -7.55
N CYS A 324 16.25 -26.43 -6.27
CA CYS A 324 16.80 -25.42 -5.35
C CYS A 324 18.34 -25.36 -5.48
N VAL A 325 18.83 -24.75 -6.56
CA VAL A 325 20.21 -24.27 -6.66
C VAL A 325 20.41 -23.29 -5.50
N CYS A 326 21.22 -23.64 -4.49
CA CYS A 326 21.66 -22.69 -3.45
C CYS A 326 22.42 -21.58 -4.20
N LEU A 327 21.75 -20.46 -4.42
CA LEU A 327 22.15 -19.35 -5.30
C LEU A 327 23.32 -18.52 -4.74
N THR A 328 24.02 -19.05 -3.75
CA THR A 328 25.06 -18.38 -2.96
C THR A 328 26.35 -19.17 -2.85
N SER A 329 26.51 -20.31 -3.55
CA SER A 329 27.85 -20.89 -3.69
C SER A 329 28.72 -19.88 -4.45
N PRO A 330 29.83 -19.39 -3.87
CA PRO A 330 30.76 -18.54 -4.58
C PRO A 330 31.19 -19.28 -5.85
N PRO A 331 31.40 -18.57 -6.98
CA PRO A 331 31.89 -19.21 -8.20
C PRO A 331 33.16 -19.97 -7.84
N GLU A 332 33.15 -21.29 -8.04
CA GLU A 332 34.36 -22.09 -7.94
C GLU A 332 35.36 -21.46 -8.91
N VAL A 333 36.40 -20.86 -8.34
CA VAL A 333 37.55 -20.41 -9.10
C VAL A 333 38.17 -21.69 -9.64
N GLU A 334 37.90 -21.98 -10.92
CA GLU A 334 38.56 -23.05 -11.66
C GLU A 334 40.06 -22.89 -11.43
N GLN A 335 40.64 -23.80 -10.65
CA GLN A 335 42.09 -23.88 -10.53
C GLN A 335 42.60 -24.31 -11.90
N PRO A 336 43.55 -23.58 -12.51
CA PRO A 336 44.15 -24.01 -13.75
C PRO A 336 44.85 -25.36 -13.51
N GLU A 337 44.45 -26.36 -14.30
CA GLU A 337 45.18 -27.62 -14.37
C GLU A 337 46.53 -27.35 -15.06
N ASP A 338 47.62 -27.57 -14.31
CA ASP A 338 49.01 -27.52 -14.79
C ASP A 338 49.42 -28.78 -15.56
#